data_AF-A0A7W3PFV4-F1
#
_entry.id   AF-A0A7W3PFV4-F1
#
_cell.length_a   1.000
_cell.length_b   1.000
_cell.length_c   1.000
_cell.angle_alpha   90.00
_cell.angle_beta   90.00
_cell.angle_gamma   90.00
#
_symmetry.space_group_name_H-M   'P 1'
#
loop_
_entity.id
_entity.type
_entity.pdbx_description
1 polymer ?
#
loop_
_entity_poly.entity_id
_entity_poly.type
_entity_poly.pdbx_seq_one_letter_code
_entity_poly.pdbx_strand_id
1 'polypeptide(L)'
;MTTEPEFVPLTFVEADHQKSARFSAEIQVTPWIDRRPPESWVYFFEDECRKMGIHWLSGGFAICRSDDVDAMPGGFTKAVERANNVFKAYLVSPALDQRGGELSDISEKAAQSEPGGLYRVVVSHIN
;
A
#
# COMPACT_ATOMS: atom_id res chain seq x y z
N MET A 1 -14.40 -29.43 -5.78
CA MET A 1 -13.07 -28.79 -5.67
C MET A 1 -13.34 -27.30 -5.60
N THR A 2 -13.26 -26.71 -4.42
CA THR A 2 -13.37 -25.26 -4.23
C THR A 2 -11.99 -24.68 -4.50
N THR A 3 -11.80 -24.11 -5.68
CA THR A 3 -10.60 -23.34 -6.01
C THR A 3 -10.66 -22.09 -5.14
N GLU A 4 -9.93 -22.08 -4.02
CA GLU A 4 -9.79 -20.87 -3.22
C GLU A 4 -9.24 -19.76 -4.12
N PRO A 5 -9.72 -18.52 -4.01
CA PRO A 5 -9.20 -17.41 -4.79
C PRO A 5 -7.74 -17.20 -4.42
N GLU A 6 -6.83 -17.68 -5.28
CA GLU A 6 -5.40 -17.50 -5.11
C GLU A 6 -5.09 -16.01 -5.28
N PHE A 7 -4.64 -15.37 -4.20
CA PHE A 7 -4.18 -14.00 -4.28
C PHE A 7 -3.00 -13.90 -5.24
N VAL A 8 -3.20 -13.14 -6.31
CA VAL A 8 -2.13 -12.77 -7.23
C VAL A 8 -1.29 -11.65 -6.56
N PRO A 9 0.05 -11.75 -6.49
CA PRO A 9 0.93 -10.71 -5.95
C PRO A 9 0.86 -9.39 -6.69
N LEU A 10 0.74 -8.27 -5.96
CA LEU A 10 0.76 -6.93 -6.54
C LEU A 10 2.17 -6.53 -6.97
N THR A 11 2.27 -5.66 -7.97
CA THR A 11 3.57 -5.20 -8.49
C THR A 11 3.66 -3.69 -8.38
N PHE A 12 4.76 -3.20 -7.81
CA PHE A 12 5.12 -1.78 -7.90
C PHE A 12 5.47 -1.45 -9.35
N VAL A 13 4.87 -0.39 -9.89
CA VAL A 13 5.10 0.06 -11.26
C VAL A 13 6.09 1.21 -11.27
N GLU A 14 5.72 2.30 -10.60
CA GLU A 14 6.51 3.53 -10.54
C GLU A 14 6.07 4.37 -9.33
N ALA A 15 6.71 5.52 -9.13
CA ALA A 15 6.31 6.48 -8.12
C ALA A 15 6.16 7.86 -8.75
N ASP A 16 5.01 8.49 -8.53
CA ASP A 16 4.80 9.90 -8.85
C ASP A 16 5.27 10.75 -7.66
N HIS A 17 5.82 11.92 -7.93
CA HIS A 17 6.26 12.83 -6.88
C HIS A 17 5.78 14.25 -7.11
N GLN A 18 5.23 14.86 -6.07
CA GLN A 18 4.74 16.23 -6.10
C GLN A 18 5.34 17.03 -4.95
N LYS A 19 5.73 18.27 -5.23
CA LYS A 19 6.16 19.20 -4.19
C LYS A 19 4.96 19.64 -3.38
N SER A 20 5.06 19.60 -2.06
CA SER A 20 3.96 20.07 -1.18
C SER A 20 3.77 21.59 -1.35
N ALA A 21 2.51 22.03 -1.45
CA ALA A 21 2.17 23.39 -1.90
C ALA A 21 2.47 24.53 -0.87
N ARG A 22 3.11 24.25 0.27
CA ARG A 22 3.04 25.17 1.42
C ARG A 22 4.25 25.15 2.38
N PHE A 23 5.49 25.24 1.88
CA PHE A 23 6.75 25.22 2.66
C PHE A 23 7.20 23.82 3.09
N SER A 24 8.39 23.41 2.65
CA SER A 24 9.39 22.56 3.33
C SER A 24 10.19 21.77 2.28
N ALA A 25 11.37 21.27 2.65
CA ALA A 25 12.20 20.39 1.83
C ALA A 25 11.55 19.01 1.56
N GLU A 26 10.24 18.89 1.75
CA GLU A 26 9.49 17.65 1.76
C GLU A 26 8.75 17.44 0.45
N ILE A 27 8.87 16.23 -0.07
CA ILE A 27 8.28 15.78 -1.32
C ILE A 27 7.31 14.65 -0.99
N GLN A 28 6.10 14.77 -1.53
CA GLN A 28 5.10 13.71 -1.48
C GLN A 28 5.42 12.74 -2.59
N VAL A 29 5.55 11.46 -2.26
CA VAL A 29 5.83 10.39 -3.21
C VAL A 29 4.74 9.34 -3.12
N THR A 30 4.03 9.15 -4.22
CA THR A 30 2.86 8.28 -4.32
C THR A 30 3.24 7.05 -5.14
N PRO A 31 3.24 5.83 -4.56
CA PRO A 31 3.52 4.62 -5.30
C PRO A 31 2.35 4.24 -6.21
N TRP A 32 2.68 3.80 -7.41
CA TRP A 32 1.74 3.22 -8.34
C TRP A 32 1.87 1.71 -8.30
N ILE A 33 0.72 1.05 -8.14
CA ILE A 33 0.61 -0.41 -8.07
C ILE A 33 -0.23 -0.85 -9.27
N ASP A 34 0.16 -1.98 -9.87
CA ASP A 34 -0.40 -2.52 -11.12
C ASP A 34 -1.93 -2.72 -11.10
N ARG A 35 -2.51 -2.91 -9.92
CA ARG A 35 -3.96 -3.01 -9.72
C ARG A 35 -4.37 -2.50 -8.34
N ARG A 36 -5.67 -2.27 -8.16
CA ARG A 36 -6.24 -1.85 -6.87
C ARG A 36 -5.93 -2.91 -5.80
N PRO A 37 -5.21 -2.56 -4.72
CA PRO A 37 -4.96 -3.48 -3.62
C PRO A 37 -6.26 -3.79 -2.85
N PRO A 38 -6.43 -5.01 -2.33
CA PRO A 38 -7.40 -5.30 -1.28
C PRO A 38 -7.14 -4.43 -0.04
N GLU A 39 -8.19 -3.97 0.66
CA GLU A 39 -8.03 -3.13 1.85
C GLU A 39 -7.21 -3.80 2.96
N SER A 40 -7.40 -5.10 3.16
CA SER A 40 -6.60 -5.90 4.10
C SER A 40 -5.13 -5.99 3.70
N TRP A 41 -4.81 -5.95 2.40
CA TRP A 41 -3.42 -5.91 1.93
C TRP A 41 -2.76 -4.56 2.25
N VAL A 42 -3.53 -3.45 2.14
CA VAL A 42 -3.04 -2.10 2.44
C VAL A 42 -2.46 -2.04 3.85
N TYR A 43 -3.13 -2.63 4.83
CA TYR A 43 -2.61 -2.70 6.20
C TYR A 43 -1.19 -3.29 6.28
N PHE A 44 -0.94 -4.41 5.60
CA PHE A 44 0.39 -5.04 5.59
C PHE A 44 1.43 -4.18 4.87
N PHE A 45 1.02 -3.47 3.81
CA PHE A 45 1.90 -2.52 3.12
C PHE A 45 2.28 -1.32 4.01
N GLU A 46 1.32 -0.73 4.71
CA GLU A 46 1.59 0.37 5.64
C GLU A 46 2.50 -0.05 6.79
N ASP A 47 2.31 -1.26 7.32
CA ASP A 47 3.18 -1.84 8.34
C ASP A 47 4.60 -2.10 7.83
N GLU A 48 4.77 -2.62 6.60
CA GLU A 48 6.08 -2.80 5.99
C GLU A 48 6.77 -1.46 5.68
N CYS A 49 6.04 -0.46 5.18
CA CYS A 49 6.55 0.91 5.03
C CYS A 49 7.09 1.45 6.36
N ARG A 50 6.32 1.30 7.44
CA ARG A 50 6.72 1.72 8.79
C ARG A 50 8.00 1.02 9.27
N LYS A 51 8.08 -0.31 9.11
CA LYS A 51 9.28 -1.10 9.47
C LYS A 51 10.52 -0.68 8.69
N MET A 52 10.33 -0.23 7.45
CA MET A 52 11.40 0.23 6.57
C MET A 52 11.76 1.70 6.78
N GLY A 53 11.10 2.41 7.70
CA GLY A 53 11.33 3.83 7.94
C GLY A 53 10.76 4.74 6.86
N ILE A 54 9.90 4.23 5.98
CA ILE A 54 9.17 5.03 5.00
C ILE A 54 8.05 5.74 5.75
N HIS A 55 8.09 7.08 5.76
CA HIS A 55 7.08 7.90 6.42
C HIS A 55 5.80 7.96 5.58
N TRP A 56 5.06 6.85 5.63
CA TRP A 56 3.78 6.68 4.95
C TRP A 56 2.66 7.42 5.67
N LEU A 57 1.83 8.13 4.91
CA LEU A 57 0.59 8.72 5.39
C LEU A 57 -0.58 7.97 4.77
N SER A 58 -1.62 7.73 5.57
CA SER A 58 -2.85 7.02 5.15
C SER A 58 -3.61 7.70 4.00
N GLY A 59 -3.17 8.88 3.54
CA GLY A 59 -3.62 9.52 2.30
C GLY A 59 -3.05 8.93 1.02
N GLY A 60 -2.30 7.83 1.08
CA GLY A 60 -1.80 7.12 -0.10
C GLY A 60 -0.43 7.59 -0.62
N PHE A 61 0.33 8.32 0.20
CA PHE A 61 1.64 8.83 -0.19
C PHE A 61 2.62 8.81 1.00
N ALA A 62 3.90 8.73 0.69
CA ALA A 62 4.97 8.94 1.65
C ALA A 62 5.49 10.39 1.60
N ILE A 63 5.99 10.87 2.73
CA ILE A 63 6.75 12.12 2.81
C ILE A 63 8.23 11.77 2.92
N CYS A 64 9.06 12.37 2.07
CA CYS A 64 10.52 12.26 2.13
C CYS A 64 11.18 13.60 1.81
N ARG A 65 12.50 13.70 2.01
CA ARG A 65 13.27 14.87 1.58
C ARG A 65 13.63 14.76 0.12
N SER A 66 14.02 15.88 -0.50
CA SER A 66 14.37 15.90 -1.93
C SER A 66 15.55 14.99 -2.31
N ASP A 67 16.50 14.80 -1.41
CA ASP A 67 17.66 13.92 -1.58
C ASP A 67 17.30 12.43 -1.48
N ASP A 68 16.16 12.11 -0.86
CA ASP A 68 15.72 10.73 -0.66
C ASP A 68 14.77 10.22 -1.76
N VAL A 69 14.24 11.11 -2.62
CA VAL A 69 13.22 10.77 -3.64
C VAL A 69 13.66 9.62 -4.53
N ASP A 70 14.90 9.63 -5.00
CA ASP A 70 15.44 8.60 -5.91
C ASP A 70 15.56 7.22 -5.24
N ALA A 71 15.65 7.17 -3.90
CA ALA A 71 15.69 5.92 -3.15
C ALA A 71 14.29 5.34 -2.87
N MET A 72 13.24 6.17 -2.96
CA MET A 72 11.86 5.78 -2.63
C MET A 72 11.33 4.62 -3.48
N PRO A 73 11.53 4.56 -4.82
CA PRO A 73 11.08 3.42 -5.62
C PRO A 73 11.61 2.07 -5.11
N GLY A 74 12.89 1.99 -4.77
CA GLY A 74 13.48 0.77 -4.22
C GLY A 74 12.93 0.39 -2.83
N GLY A 75 12.54 1.39 -2.04
CA GLY A 75 11.81 1.20 -0.78
C GLY A 75 10.42 0.62 -1.03
N PHE A 76 9.65 1.21 -1.94
CA PHE A 76 8.30 0.75 -2.28
C PHE A 76 8.29 -0.63 -2.92
N THR A 77 9.21 -0.95 -3.83
CA THR A 77 9.32 -2.31 -4.40
C THR A 77 9.44 -3.36 -3.29
N LYS A 78 10.36 -3.15 -2.34
CA LYS A 78 10.56 -4.07 -1.21
C LYS A 78 9.35 -4.12 -0.28
N ALA A 79 8.70 -2.99 -0.01
CA ALA A 79 7.50 -2.96 0.81
C ALA A 79 6.34 -3.74 0.16
N VAL A 80 6.13 -3.58 -1.15
CA VAL A 80 5.13 -4.34 -1.92
C VAL A 80 5.44 -5.84 -1.88
N GLU A 81 6.68 -6.24 -2.14
CA GLU A 81 7.10 -7.65 -2.08
C GLU A 81 6.87 -8.29 -0.71
N ARG A 82 7.21 -7.58 0.36
CA ARG A 82 7.01 -8.07 1.73
C ARG A 82 5.53 -8.13 2.10
N ALA A 83 4.76 -7.09 1.77
CA ALA A 83 3.32 -7.08 1.99
C ALA A 83 2.60 -8.22 1.25
N ASN A 84 2.99 -8.51 0.01
CA ASN A 84 2.51 -9.68 -0.72
C ASN A 84 2.77 -11.00 0.02
N ASN A 85 3.98 -11.19 0.55
CA ASN A 85 4.34 -12.41 1.27
C ASN A 85 3.57 -12.55 2.59
N VAL A 86 3.45 -11.47 3.35
CA VAL A 86 2.69 -11.46 4.60
C VAL A 86 1.21 -11.70 4.33
N PHE A 87 0.64 -11.07 3.30
CA PHE A 87 -0.75 -11.26 2.93
C PHE A 87 -1.04 -12.69 2.47
N LYS A 88 -0.15 -13.29 1.66
CA LYS A 88 -0.26 -14.72 1.32
C LYS A 88 -0.26 -15.63 2.55
N ALA A 89 0.63 -15.37 3.50
CA ALA A 89 0.69 -16.12 4.75
C ALA A 89 -0.58 -15.95 5.60
N TYR A 90 -1.16 -14.74 5.60
CA TYR A 90 -2.43 -14.44 6.26
C TYR A 90 -3.60 -15.22 5.64
N LEU A 91 -3.68 -15.32 4.30
CA LEU A 91 -4.76 -16.04 3.62
C LEU A 91 -4.76 -17.55 3.88
N VAL A 92 -3.60 -18.16 4.10
CA VAL A 92 -3.48 -19.62 4.36
C VAL A 92 -3.57 -19.99 5.84
N SER A 93 -3.61 -19.00 6.73
CA SER A 93 -3.69 -19.20 8.18
C SER A 93 -4.69 -18.22 8.80
N PRO A 94 -5.97 -18.62 8.97
CA PRO A 94 -6.97 -17.81 9.66
C PRO A 94 -6.63 -17.56 11.15
N ALA A 95 -5.56 -18.16 11.69
CA ALA A 95 -5.17 -18.04 13.09
C ALA A 95 -4.72 -16.64 13.54
N LEU A 96 -4.69 -15.65 12.63
CA LEU A 96 -4.57 -14.23 12.98
C LEU A 96 -5.91 -13.60 13.44
N ASP A 97 -6.98 -14.38 13.60
CA ASP A 97 -8.26 -13.94 14.17
C ASP A 97 -8.17 -13.40 15.62
N GLN A 98 -7.05 -13.60 16.34
CA GLN A 98 -6.79 -12.91 17.62
C GLN A 98 -6.35 -11.44 17.47
N ARG A 99 -6.02 -11.00 16.26
CA ARG A 99 -5.91 -9.58 15.87
C ARG A 99 -7.13 -9.10 15.05
N GLY A 100 -8.10 -10.00 14.80
CA GLY A 100 -9.30 -9.74 13.99
C GLY A 100 -10.19 -8.64 14.57
N GLY A 101 -10.17 -8.44 15.89
CA GLY A 101 -10.87 -7.31 16.53
C GLY A 101 -10.32 -5.94 16.16
N GLU A 102 -9.01 -5.81 15.89
CA GLU A 102 -8.43 -4.56 15.38
C GLU A 102 -8.69 -4.38 13.87
N LEU A 103 -8.77 -5.47 13.09
CA LEU A 103 -9.00 -5.42 11.64
C LEU A 103 -10.47 -5.16 11.26
N SER A 104 -11.43 -5.64 12.05
CA SER A 104 -12.85 -5.28 11.89
C SER A 104 -13.09 -3.80 12.14
N ASP A 105 -12.44 -3.24 13.16
CA ASP A 105 -12.51 -1.80 13.47
C ASP A 105 -11.83 -0.93 12.40
N ILE A 106 -10.79 -1.44 11.74
CA ILE A 106 -10.11 -0.75 10.63
C ILE A 106 -10.98 -0.79 9.36
N SER A 107 -11.62 -1.92 9.03
CA SER A 107 -12.52 -2.02 7.87
C SER A 107 -13.76 -1.13 8.03
N GLU A 108 -14.33 -1.06 9.23
CA GLU A 108 -15.51 -0.22 9.51
C GLU A 108 -15.16 1.29 9.52
N LYS A 109 -13.93 1.67 9.89
CA LYS A 109 -13.41 3.05 9.78
C LYS A 109 -12.99 3.43 8.36
N ALA A 110 -12.48 2.48 7.57
CA ALA A 110 -12.13 2.69 6.16
C ALA A 110 -13.38 2.93 5.31
N ALA A 111 -14.48 2.20 5.57
CA ALA A 111 -15.76 2.39 4.89
C ALA A 111 -16.43 3.75 5.19
N GLN A 112 -16.06 4.43 6.28
CA GLN A 112 -16.57 5.75 6.66
C GLN A 112 -15.69 6.91 6.17
N SER A 113 -14.51 6.61 5.63
CA SER A 113 -13.61 7.61 5.04
C SER A 113 -13.96 7.72 3.56
N GLU A 114 -14.30 8.93 3.08
CA GLU A 114 -14.68 9.18 1.69
C GLU A 114 -13.66 8.58 0.69
N PRO A 115 -14.08 8.15 -0.51
CA PRO A 115 -13.21 7.55 -1.53
C PRO A 115 -12.28 8.60 -2.17
N GLY A 116 -11.37 9.14 -1.37
CA GLY A 116 -10.32 10.06 -1.78
C GLY A 116 -9.10 9.29 -2.28
N GLY A 117 -9.16 8.76 -3.50
CA GLY A 117 -7.96 8.54 -4.34
C GLY A 117 -6.85 7.65 -3.79
N LEU A 118 -7.19 6.56 -3.10
CA LEU A 118 -6.20 5.71 -2.43
C LEU A 118 -5.12 5.10 -3.36
N TYR A 119 -5.40 4.89 -4.65
CA TYR A 119 -4.45 4.41 -5.66
C TYR A 119 -4.92 4.85 -7.06
N ARG A 120 -4.01 5.29 -7.95
CA ARG A 120 -4.34 5.43 -9.39
C ARG A 120 -4.16 4.08 -10.08
N VAL A 121 -5.25 3.53 -10.62
CA VAL A 121 -5.26 2.27 -11.36
C VAL A 121 -5.14 2.56 -12.85
N VAL A 122 -4.21 1.90 -13.55
CA VAL A 122 -4.15 1.95 -15.02
C VAL A 122 -5.07 0.88 -15.58
N VAL A 123 -6.07 1.28 -16.38
CA VAL A 123 -6.86 0.35 -17.19
C VAL A 123 -6.20 0.26 -18.57
N SER A 124 -5.30 -0.70 -18.75
CA SER A 124 -4.75 -1.01 -20.06
C SER A 124 -5.85 -1.65 -20.92
N HIS A 125 -6.38 -0.90 -21.89
CA HIS A 125 -7.19 -1.46 -22.96
C HIS A 125 -6.22 -2.13 -23.95
N ILE A 126 -6.30 -3.45 -24.07
CA ILE A 126 -5.64 -4.18 -25.15
C ILE A 126 -6.61 -4.17 -26.34
N ASN A 127 -6.20 -3.52 -27.44
CA ASN A 127 -6.87 -3.58 -28.74
C ASN A 127 -6.55 -4.90 -29.45
#